data_AF-A0A499FJ85-F1
#
_entry.id   AF-A0A499FJ85-F1
#
_cell.length_a   1.000
_cell.length_b   1.000
_cell.length_c   1.000
_cell.angle_alpha   90.00
_cell.angle_beta   90.00
_cell.angle_gamma   90.00
#
_symmetry.space_group_name_H-M   'P 1'
#
loop_
_entity.id
_entity.type
_entity.pdbx_description
1 polymer ?
#
loop_
_entity_poly.entity_id
_entity_poly.type
_entity_poly.pdbx_seq_one_letter_code
_entity_poly.pdbx_strand_id
1 'polypeptide(L)'
;MNISIDLDTNYAELVLNVGRVTLGENNRKKMKDCQLRKQQNENVSRAVCALLNSGGGVIKAEVENKGYSYKKDGIGLDLENSFSNMLPFVPNFLDFMQNGNYFHIFVKSWSLETSGPQIATLSSSLYKRDVTSAKVMNASAALEFLKDMEKTGGRAYLRPEFPAKRACVDVQEESNMEALAADFFNRTELGYKEKLTFTESTHVEIKNFSTEKLLQRITEILPQYVSAFANTDGGYLFVGLNEDKEVIGFKAEKSYLTKLEEVTKNSIGKLPVHHFCVEKGTINYLCKFLGVYDKGRLCGYVYALRVERFCCAVFAKKPDSWHVKDNRVKQLTEKEWIQFMVDSEPVCEELPSPASTSSPVSQSYPLREYINFKIQPLRYHLPGLSEKITCAPKTFCRNLFSQHEGLKQLICEEMGSVNKGSLIFSRSWSLDLGLQENHKVLCDALLISQDKPPVLYTFHMVQDEEFKDYSTQTAQTLKQKLAKIGGYTKKVCVMTKIFYLSPEGKTSCQYDLNSQVIYPESYYWTTAQTMKDLEKALSNILPKENQIFLFVCLFRFCLFVCWFVCFFLR
;
A
#
# COMPACT_ATOMS: atom_id res chain seq x y z
N MET A 1 -4.27 -9.86 -15.71
CA MET A 1 -4.56 -8.65 -14.93
C MET A 1 -4.37 -7.47 -15.88
N ASN A 2 -5.39 -6.62 -16.05
CA ASN A 2 -5.43 -5.62 -17.13
C ASN A 2 -5.13 -4.21 -16.61
N ILE A 3 -4.14 -4.07 -15.73
CA ILE A 3 -3.70 -2.76 -15.24
C ILE A 3 -2.32 -2.50 -15.82
N SER A 4 -2.20 -1.45 -16.62
CA SER A 4 -0.94 -1.01 -17.21
C SER A 4 -0.58 0.39 -16.73
N ILE A 5 0.71 0.70 -16.75
CA ILE A 5 1.15 2.08 -16.52
C ILE A 5 0.97 2.85 -17.84
N ASP A 6 0.37 4.03 -17.76
CA ASP A 6 0.25 4.96 -18.89
C ASP A 6 1.53 5.79 -18.97
N LEU A 7 2.44 5.39 -19.87
CA LEU A 7 3.72 6.07 -20.09
C LEU A 7 3.56 7.36 -20.91
N ASP A 8 2.48 7.47 -21.69
CA ASP A 8 2.20 8.62 -22.56
C ASP A 8 1.36 9.70 -21.85
N THR A 9 1.21 9.56 -20.53
CA THR A 9 0.46 10.52 -19.72
C THR A 9 1.15 11.88 -19.67
N ASN A 10 0.34 12.93 -19.67
CA ASN A 10 0.83 14.29 -19.39
C ASN A 10 0.88 14.59 -17.89
N TYR A 11 0.23 13.81 -17.03
CA TYR A 11 0.30 14.07 -15.59
C TYR A 11 1.72 13.77 -15.06
N ALA A 12 2.26 14.67 -14.22
CA ALA A 12 3.48 14.44 -13.44
C ALA A 12 3.22 13.48 -12.26
N GLU A 13 2.53 12.38 -12.52
CA GLU A 13 2.01 11.42 -11.55
C GLU A 13 2.16 10.00 -12.11
N LEU A 14 2.20 9.02 -11.22
CA LEU A 14 2.05 7.63 -11.62
C LEU A 14 0.62 7.38 -12.11
N VAL A 15 0.44 7.10 -13.40
CA VAL A 15 -0.88 6.88 -14.00
C VAL A 15 -1.10 5.41 -14.32
N LEU A 16 -2.15 4.83 -13.74
CA LEU A 16 -2.58 3.45 -14.00
C LEU A 16 -3.81 3.44 -14.90
N ASN A 17 -3.68 2.80 -16.05
CA ASN A 17 -4.79 2.55 -16.96
C ASN A 17 -5.45 1.21 -16.61
N VAL A 18 -6.76 1.26 -16.33
CA VAL A 18 -7.58 0.07 -16.01
C VAL A 18 -8.44 -0.40 -17.19
N GLY A 19 -8.26 0.21 -18.36
CA GLY A 19 -9.00 -0.08 -19.58
C GLY A 19 -10.44 0.44 -19.53
N ARG A 20 -11.33 -0.29 -20.20
CA ARG A 20 -12.75 0.06 -20.32
C ARG A 20 -13.53 -0.31 -19.07
N VAL A 21 -14.29 0.66 -18.56
CA VAL A 21 -15.13 0.50 -17.37
C VAL A 21 -16.51 1.06 -17.65
N THR A 22 -17.54 0.27 -17.33
CA THR A 22 -18.91 0.77 -17.30
C THR A 22 -19.13 1.53 -15.99
N LEU A 23 -19.54 2.80 -16.06
CA LEU A 23 -19.76 3.66 -14.91
C LEU A 23 -21.21 4.09 -14.77
N GLY A 24 -21.57 4.46 -13.54
CA GLY A 24 -22.89 4.94 -13.16
C GLY A 24 -23.80 3.83 -12.66
N GLU A 25 -24.52 4.11 -11.58
CA GLU A 25 -25.24 3.08 -10.81
C GLU A 25 -26.27 2.32 -11.65
N ASN A 26 -27.04 3.05 -12.45
CA ASN A 26 -28.07 2.47 -13.30
C ASN A 26 -27.47 1.58 -14.39
N ASN A 27 -26.34 1.97 -14.99
CA ASN A 27 -25.70 1.20 -16.04
C ASN A 27 -24.99 -0.03 -15.46
N ARG A 28 -24.30 0.10 -14.33
CA ARG A 28 -23.66 -1.02 -13.61
C ARG A 28 -24.68 -2.06 -13.12
N LYS A 29 -25.87 -1.64 -12.68
CA LYS A 29 -26.98 -2.57 -12.37
C LYS A 29 -27.51 -3.31 -13.60
N LYS A 30 -27.54 -2.66 -14.77
CA LYS A 30 -28.03 -3.23 -16.04
C LYS A 30 -27.02 -4.12 -16.76
N MET A 31 -25.77 -4.20 -16.30
CA MET A 31 -24.77 -5.10 -16.87
C MET A 31 -25.25 -6.55 -16.78
N LYS A 32 -25.45 -7.19 -17.95
CA LYS A 32 -25.85 -8.60 -18.03
C LYS A 32 -24.74 -9.54 -17.56
N ASP A 33 -23.49 -9.15 -17.80
CA ASP A 33 -22.32 -9.91 -17.35
C ASP A 33 -21.90 -9.46 -15.94
N CYS A 34 -22.37 -10.21 -14.94
CA CYS A 34 -22.01 -10.00 -13.54
C CYS A 34 -20.53 -10.26 -13.27
N GLN A 35 -19.88 -11.16 -14.02
CA GLN A 35 -18.46 -11.48 -13.84
C GLN A 35 -17.60 -10.33 -14.35
N LEU A 36 -17.94 -9.76 -15.50
CA LEU A 36 -17.29 -8.55 -16.02
C LEU A 36 -17.44 -7.37 -15.05
N ARG A 37 -18.65 -7.15 -14.51
CA ARG A 37 -18.88 -6.09 -13.51
C ARG A 37 -17.96 -6.24 -12.30
N LYS A 38 -17.86 -7.47 -11.77
CA LYS A 38 -16.98 -7.81 -10.65
C LYS A 38 -15.51 -7.62 -11.02
N GLN A 39 -15.10 -8.06 -12.20
CA GLN A 39 -13.73 -7.91 -12.68
C GLN A 39 -13.32 -6.44 -12.85
N GLN A 40 -14.20 -5.59 -13.41
CA GLN A 40 -13.97 -4.15 -13.50
C GLN A 40 -13.78 -3.53 -12.11
N ASN A 41 -14.63 -3.89 -11.15
CA ASN A 41 -14.53 -3.43 -9.77
C ASN A 41 -13.21 -3.88 -9.11
N GLU A 42 -12.85 -5.16 -9.25
CA GLU A 42 -11.58 -5.69 -8.76
C GLU A 42 -10.37 -4.95 -9.36
N ASN A 43 -10.36 -4.71 -10.68
CA ASN A 43 -9.26 -4.00 -11.33
C ASN A 43 -9.11 -2.56 -10.81
N VAL A 44 -10.22 -1.83 -10.66
CA VAL A 44 -10.20 -0.47 -10.10
C VAL A 44 -9.73 -0.48 -8.65
N SER A 45 -10.25 -1.39 -7.83
CA SER A 45 -9.86 -1.54 -6.42
C SER A 45 -8.38 -1.91 -6.25
N ARG A 46 -7.85 -2.78 -7.11
CA ARG A 46 -6.42 -3.13 -7.12
C ARG A 46 -5.54 -1.97 -7.57
N ALA A 47 -5.99 -1.16 -8.55
CA ALA A 47 -5.28 0.05 -8.96
C ALA A 47 -5.24 1.09 -7.82
N VAL A 48 -6.36 1.29 -7.11
CA VAL A 48 -6.40 2.15 -5.91
C VAL A 48 -5.41 1.63 -4.87
N CYS A 49 -5.45 0.33 -4.53
CA CYS A 49 -4.51 -0.28 -3.60
C CYS A 49 -3.04 -0.03 -3.98
N ALA A 50 -2.72 -0.25 -5.26
CA ALA A 50 -1.38 -0.10 -5.79
C ALA A 50 -0.87 1.34 -5.65
N LEU A 51 -1.70 2.34 -6.00
CA LEU A 51 -1.32 3.74 -5.89
C LEU A 51 -1.20 4.20 -4.43
N LEU A 52 -2.11 3.79 -3.54
CA LEU A 52 -2.01 4.07 -2.11
C LEU A 52 -0.64 3.65 -1.55
N ASN A 53 -0.17 2.46 -1.95
CA ASN A 53 1.10 1.89 -1.49
C ASN A 53 2.33 2.39 -2.26
N SER A 54 2.15 3.19 -3.31
CA SER A 54 3.22 3.64 -4.22
C SER A 54 3.36 5.17 -4.29
N GLY A 55 2.89 5.89 -3.27
CA GLY A 55 3.03 7.36 -3.19
C GLY A 55 1.87 8.16 -3.80
N GLY A 56 0.77 7.49 -4.15
CA GLY A 56 -0.37 8.08 -4.84
C GLY A 56 -0.19 8.11 -6.36
N GLY A 57 -1.14 8.75 -7.05
CA GLY A 57 -1.14 8.87 -8.51
C GLY A 57 -2.55 9.06 -9.06
N VAL A 58 -2.76 8.65 -10.32
CA VAL A 58 -4.05 8.78 -11.01
C VAL A 58 -4.44 7.45 -11.65
N ILE A 59 -5.69 7.04 -11.49
CA ILE A 59 -6.27 5.93 -12.25
C ILE A 59 -7.01 6.52 -13.43
N LYS A 60 -6.77 6.01 -14.63
CA LYS A 60 -7.43 6.40 -15.87
C LYS A 60 -8.28 5.22 -16.37
N ALA A 61 -9.58 5.45 -16.50
CA ALA A 61 -10.54 4.49 -17.04
C ALA A 61 -11.22 5.06 -18.28
N GLU A 62 -11.29 4.29 -19.37
CA GLU A 62 -12.08 4.63 -20.55
C GLU A 62 -13.55 4.30 -20.26
N VAL A 63 -14.43 5.29 -20.36
CA VAL A 63 -15.86 5.11 -20.07
C VAL A 63 -16.52 4.37 -21.23
N GLU A 64 -17.02 3.17 -20.95
CA GLU A 64 -17.57 2.28 -21.96
C GLU A 64 -19.01 2.65 -22.39
N ASN A 65 -19.84 3.04 -21.43
CA ASN A 65 -21.25 3.31 -21.68
C ASN A 65 -21.48 4.73 -22.23
N LYS A 66 -22.10 4.80 -23.42
CA LYS A 66 -22.43 6.06 -24.09
C LYS A 66 -23.38 6.92 -23.26
N GLY A 67 -23.19 8.24 -23.33
CA GLY A 67 -24.05 9.21 -22.64
C GLY A 67 -23.80 9.33 -21.13
N TYR A 68 -22.77 8.67 -20.60
CA TYR A 68 -22.38 8.78 -19.20
C TYR A 68 -22.05 10.21 -18.80
N SER A 69 -22.60 10.65 -17.67
CA SER A 69 -22.24 11.88 -17.00
C SER A 69 -22.06 11.64 -15.51
N TYR A 70 -20.85 11.86 -14.99
CA TYR A 70 -20.55 11.70 -13.57
C TYR A 70 -21.52 12.47 -12.67
N LYS A 71 -21.87 13.70 -13.06
CA LYS A 71 -22.81 14.55 -12.31
C LYS A 71 -24.22 13.97 -12.20
N LYS A 72 -24.65 13.14 -13.16
CA LYS A 72 -26.00 12.57 -13.23
C LYS A 72 -26.06 11.12 -12.75
N ASP A 73 -25.02 10.35 -13.09
CA ASP A 73 -25.04 8.89 -12.99
C ASP A 73 -24.21 8.34 -11.82
N GLY A 74 -23.31 9.16 -11.25
CA GLY A 74 -22.34 8.72 -10.23
C GLY A 74 -21.30 7.74 -10.79
N ILE A 75 -20.61 7.00 -9.92
CA ILE A 75 -19.67 5.94 -10.34
C ILE A 75 -20.30 4.55 -10.27
N GLY A 76 -21.21 4.35 -9.31
CA GLY A 76 -21.90 3.10 -9.05
C GLY A 76 -21.57 2.53 -7.67
N LEU A 77 -22.59 2.00 -7.02
CA LEU A 77 -22.60 1.68 -5.60
C LEU A 77 -21.65 0.54 -5.25
N ASP A 78 -21.40 -0.41 -6.17
CA ASP A 78 -20.45 -1.49 -5.93
C ASP A 78 -18.99 -1.00 -5.89
N LEU A 79 -18.64 0.03 -6.67
CA LEU A 79 -17.34 0.70 -6.59
C LEU A 79 -17.25 1.53 -5.30
N GLU A 80 -18.28 2.31 -4.98
CA GLU A 80 -18.35 3.13 -3.76
C GLU A 80 -18.20 2.29 -2.48
N ASN A 81 -18.89 1.15 -2.42
CA ASN A 81 -18.78 0.20 -1.32
C ASN A 81 -17.37 -0.38 -1.22
N SER A 82 -16.72 -0.67 -2.36
CA SER A 82 -15.37 -1.22 -2.37
C SER A 82 -14.35 -0.20 -1.84
N PHE A 83 -14.49 1.07 -2.21
CA PHE A 83 -13.66 2.15 -1.65
C PHE A 83 -13.92 2.38 -0.17
N SER A 84 -15.19 2.37 0.25
CA SER A 84 -15.58 2.57 1.65
C SER A 84 -15.13 1.43 2.57
N ASN A 85 -15.06 0.21 2.05
CA ASN A 85 -14.52 -0.94 2.78
C ASN A 85 -12.99 -0.90 2.90
N MET A 86 -12.31 -0.26 1.95
CA MET A 86 -10.85 -0.15 1.91
C MET A 86 -10.32 1.04 2.71
N LEU A 87 -11.02 2.15 2.70
CA LEU A 87 -10.54 3.44 3.21
C LEU A 87 -11.35 3.89 4.43
N PRO A 88 -10.69 4.47 5.46
CA PRO A 88 -11.42 4.97 6.64
C PRO A 88 -12.36 6.13 6.29
N PHE A 89 -11.96 6.98 5.33
CA PHE A 89 -12.81 8.04 4.78
C PHE A 89 -12.40 8.35 3.35
N VAL A 90 -13.25 7.99 2.38
CA VAL A 90 -12.94 8.04 0.94
C VAL A 90 -12.46 9.44 0.48
N PRO A 91 -13.14 10.55 0.82
CA PRO A 91 -12.73 11.89 0.34
C PRO A 91 -11.34 12.34 0.83
N ASN A 92 -10.78 11.75 1.88
CA ASN A 92 -9.43 12.08 2.33
C ASN A 92 -8.34 11.52 1.40
N PHE A 93 -8.67 10.48 0.63
CA PHE A 93 -7.70 9.75 -0.19
C PHE A 93 -8.02 9.83 -1.68
N LEU A 94 -9.30 9.86 -2.04
CA LEU A 94 -9.75 9.83 -3.43
C LEU A 94 -10.43 11.13 -3.83
N ASP A 95 -10.18 11.56 -5.06
CA ASP A 95 -11.01 12.52 -5.79
C ASP A 95 -11.39 11.94 -7.16
N PHE A 96 -12.53 12.36 -7.68
CA PHE A 96 -13.13 11.81 -8.88
C PHE A 96 -13.36 12.91 -9.91
N MET A 97 -12.97 12.67 -11.17
CA MET A 97 -13.11 13.64 -12.23
C MET A 97 -13.39 12.96 -13.57
N GLN A 98 -14.42 13.42 -14.28
CA GLN A 98 -14.65 13.05 -15.67
C GLN A 98 -14.00 14.08 -16.59
N ASN A 99 -13.22 13.63 -17.57
CA ASN A 99 -12.65 14.46 -18.63
C ASN A 99 -12.86 13.78 -19.99
N GLY A 100 -13.79 14.32 -20.79
CA GLY A 100 -14.23 13.69 -22.04
C GLY A 100 -14.75 12.27 -21.81
N ASN A 101 -14.18 11.31 -22.56
CA ASN A 101 -14.50 9.89 -22.47
C ASN A 101 -13.71 9.14 -21.40
N TYR A 102 -12.88 9.84 -20.60
CA TYR A 102 -12.10 9.23 -19.54
C TYR A 102 -12.61 9.65 -18.17
N PHE A 103 -12.56 8.69 -17.25
CA PHE A 103 -12.80 8.92 -15.84
C PHE A 103 -11.50 8.76 -15.07
N HIS A 104 -11.18 9.74 -14.24
CA HIS A 104 -9.96 9.81 -13.47
C HIS A 104 -10.27 9.69 -11.99
N ILE A 105 -9.52 8.83 -11.30
CA ILE A 105 -9.53 8.72 -9.83
C ILE A 105 -8.16 9.15 -9.33
N PHE A 106 -8.10 10.28 -8.65
CA PHE A 106 -6.86 10.79 -8.06
C PHE A 106 -6.68 10.16 -6.69
N VAL A 107 -5.55 9.48 -6.51
CA VAL A 107 -5.25 8.72 -5.30
C VAL A 107 -4.11 9.42 -4.57
N LYS A 108 -4.37 9.85 -3.34
CA LYS A 108 -3.36 10.33 -2.41
C LYS A 108 -2.54 9.16 -1.87
N SER A 109 -1.25 9.35 -1.60
CA SER A 109 -0.44 8.36 -0.88
C SER A 109 -1.07 7.92 0.44
N TRP A 110 -0.95 6.64 0.76
CA TRP A 110 -1.24 6.14 2.09
C TRP A 110 -0.33 6.82 3.11
N SER A 111 -0.94 7.35 4.17
CA SER A 111 -0.27 7.97 5.31
C SER A 111 -1.27 7.97 6.48
N LEU A 112 -0.91 7.34 7.59
CA LEU A 112 -1.69 7.33 8.82
C LEU A 112 -0.86 7.89 9.97
N GLU A 113 -1.52 8.64 10.86
CA GLU A 113 -0.83 9.54 11.78
C GLU A 113 -0.13 8.89 12.97
N THR A 114 -0.19 7.57 13.22
CA THR A 114 0.78 6.83 14.11
C THR A 114 0.42 5.39 14.51
N SER A 115 -0.83 4.92 14.38
CA SER A 115 -1.23 3.63 14.99
C SER A 115 -1.97 2.63 14.09
N GLY A 116 -2.12 2.93 12.80
CA GLY A 116 -2.81 2.06 11.85
C GLY A 116 -1.90 1.18 10.99
N PRO A 117 -2.49 0.32 10.15
CA PRO A 117 -1.76 -0.42 9.13
C PRO A 117 -0.92 0.51 8.27
N GLN A 118 0.36 0.21 8.08
CA GLN A 118 1.27 1.04 7.28
C GLN A 118 1.06 0.86 5.78
N ILE A 119 0.24 -0.12 5.37
CA ILE A 119 -0.01 -0.45 3.98
C ILE A 119 -1.49 -0.70 3.71
N ALA A 120 -2.00 -0.18 2.61
CA ALA A 120 -3.37 -0.41 2.17
C ALA A 120 -3.55 -1.87 1.70
N THR A 121 -4.64 -2.49 2.11
CA THR A 121 -4.91 -3.91 1.88
C THR A 121 -6.40 -4.12 1.59
N LEU A 122 -6.74 -4.77 0.47
CA LEU A 122 -8.12 -5.14 0.14
C LEU A 122 -8.60 -6.32 0.98
N SER A 123 -7.72 -7.29 1.21
CA SER A 123 -7.96 -8.44 2.07
C SER A 123 -6.65 -9.02 2.58
N SER A 124 -6.51 -9.15 3.91
CA SER A 124 -5.32 -9.78 4.51
C SER A 124 -5.18 -11.25 4.11
N SER A 125 -6.29 -11.90 3.75
CA SER A 125 -6.39 -13.35 3.58
C SER A 125 -5.98 -14.17 4.81
N LEU A 126 -5.87 -13.53 5.98
CA LEU A 126 -5.78 -14.17 7.28
C LEU A 126 -7.18 -14.34 7.84
N TYR A 127 -7.57 -15.57 8.14
CA TYR A 127 -8.86 -15.85 8.75
C TYR A 127 -8.69 -16.20 10.22
N LYS A 128 -9.74 -15.93 10.99
CA LYS A 128 -9.92 -16.46 12.34
C LYS A 128 -11.32 -17.04 12.50
N ARG A 129 -11.45 -17.99 13.41
CA ARG A 129 -12.74 -18.36 13.98
C ARG A 129 -13.18 -17.28 14.97
N ASP A 130 -14.39 -16.81 14.78
CA ASP A 130 -15.09 -15.86 15.64
C ASP A 130 -16.45 -16.47 15.97
N VAL A 131 -16.47 -17.23 17.08
CA VAL A 131 -17.57 -18.09 17.49
C VAL A 131 -17.92 -19.06 16.35
N THR A 132 -19.12 -19.00 15.78
CA THR A 132 -19.56 -19.91 14.71
C THR A 132 -19.05 -19.52 13.33
N SER A 133 -18.42 -18.35 13.16
CA SER A 133 -18.11 -17.80 11.84
C SER A 133 -16.61 -17.75 11.54
N ALA A 134 -16.23 -18.07 10.30
CA ALA A 134 -14.87 -17.88 9.82
C ALA A 134 -14.76 -16.51 9.16
N LYS A 135 -14.13 -15.55 9.84
CA LYS A 135 -14.01 -14.16 9.38
C LYS A 135 -12.59 -13.83 8.96
N VAL A 136 -12.46 -13.10 7.86
CA VAL A 136 -11.18 -12.49 7.47
C VAL A 136 -10.83 -11.40 8.49
N MET A 137 -9.58 -11.37 8.93
CA MET A 137 -9.06 -10.29 9.77
C MET A 137 -8.95 -9.03 8.90
N ASN A 138 -9.63 -7.95 9.32
CA ASN A 138 -9.38 -6.64 8.71
C ASN A 138 -7.93 -6.19 8.97
N ALA A 139 -7.48 -5.13 8.30
CA ALA A 139 -6.07 -4.73 8.36
C ALA A 139 -5.58 -4.44 9.79
N SER A 140 -6.40 -3.81 10.64
CA SER A 140 -6.05 -3.54 12.04
C SER A 140 -5.94 -4.82 12.88
N ALA A 141 -6.93 -5.72 12.79
CA ALA A 141 -6.90 -7.00 13.51
C ALA A 141 -5.75 -7.89 13.03
N ALA A 142 -5.42 -7.85 11.75
CA ALA A 142 -4.27 -8.57 11.20
C ALA A 142 -2.94 -7.99 11.71
N LEU A 143 -2.82 -6.65 11.81
CA LEU A 143 -1.65 -5.98 12.38
C LEU A 143 -1.43 -6.39 13.84
N GLU A 144 -2.49 -6.33 14.67
CA GLU A 144 -2.43 -6.73 16.07
C GLU A 144 -2.03 -8.20 16.22
N PHE A 145 -2.64 -9.08 15.44
CA PHE A 145 -2.31 -10.51 15.41
C PHE A 145 -0.83 -10.74 15.06
N LEU A 146 -0.32 -10.10 14.01
CA LEU A 146 1.07 -10.27 13.58
C LEU A 146 2.08 -9.72 14.60
N LYS A 147 1.80 -8.57 15.21
CA LYS A 147 2.64 -7.99 16.27
C LYS A 147 2.70 -8.89 17.50
N ASP A 148 1.58 -9.51 17.87
CA ASP A 148 1.54 -10.49 18.95
C ASP A 148 2.39 -11.73 18.62
N MET A 149 2.28 -12.25 17.39
CA MET A 149 3.09 -13.39 16.94
C MET A 149 4.57 -13.07 16.90
N GLU A 150 4.96 -11.88 16.43
CA GLU A 150 6.35 -11.44 16.42
C GLU A 150 6.91 -11.32 17.84
N LYS A 151 6.18 -10.64 18.74
CA LYS A 151 6.59 -10.45 20.14
C LYS A 151 6.77 -11.76 20.90
N THR A 152 5.91 -12.73 20.63
CA THR A 152 5.94 -14.04 21.30
C THR A 152 6.90 -15.03 20.65
N GLY A 153 7.43 -14.73 19.45
CA GLY A 153 8.20 -15.69 18.66
C GLY A 153 7.34 -16.85 18.15
N GLY A 154 6.03 -16.62 18.00
CA GLY A 154 5.03 -17.63 17.76
C GLY A 154 4.40 -18.20 19.02
N ARG A 155 3.32 -18.94 18.80
CA ARG A 155 2.55 -19.65 19.81
C ARG A 155 3.15 -21.02 20.06
N ALA A 156 3.13 -21.44 21.32
CA ALA A 156 3.33 -22.85 21.66
C ALA A 156 2.29 -23.70 20.90
N TYR A 157 2.75 -24.84 20.38
CA TYR A 157 1.89 -25.86 19.77
C TYR A 157 0.91 -26.43 20.79
N LEU A 158 1.34 -26.55 22.04
CA LEU A 158 0.51 -27.00 23.14
C LEU A 158 -0.33 -25.84 23.69
N ARG A 159 -1.64 -26.05 23.71
CA ARG A 159 -2.57 -25.15 24.39
C ARG A 159 -2.26 -25.19 25.89
N PRO A 160 -2.27 -24.04 26.60
CA PRO A 160 -2.22 -24.05 28.06
C PRO A 160 -3.35 -24.93 28.59
N GLU A 161 -3.02 -25.91 29.41
CA GLU A 161 -4.03 -26.72 30.10
C GLU A 161 -4.79 -25.81 31.07
N PHE A 162 -6.10 -25.66 30.85
CA PHE A 162 -6.96 -25.04 31.85
C PHE A 162 -7.04 -25.96 33.07
N PRO A 163 -7.10 -25.42 34.30
CA PRO A 163 -7.24 -26.24 35.50
C PRO A 163 -8.47 -27.15 35.37
N ALA A 164 -8.34 -28.39 35.84
CA ALA A 164 -9.39 -29.41 35.78
C ALA A 164 -10.76 -28.82 36.17
N LYS A 165 -11.75 -29.03 35.30
CA LYS A 165 -13.11 -28.47 35.40
C LYS A 165 -13.63 -28.54 36.84
N ARG A 166 -14.21 -27.44 37.34
CA ARG A 166 -15.15 -27.53 38.46
C ARG A 166 -16.32 -28.40 37.98
N ALA A 167 -16.50 -29.57 38.57
CA ALA A 167 -17.61 -30.45 38.26
C ALA A 167 -18.92 -29.78 38.72
N CYS A 168 -19.57 -29.06 37.80
CA CYS A 168 -20.95 -28.61 37.96
C CYS A 168 -21.76 -29.23 36.82
N VAL A 169 -22.76 -30.04 37.18
CA VAL A 169 -23.47 -30.96 36.27
C VAL A 169 -24.27 -30.24 35.17
N ASP A 170 -24.59 -28.96 35.38
CA ASP A 170 -25.43 -28.16 34.48
C ASP A 170 -24.68 -27.05 33.70
N VAL A 171 -23.35 -27.00 33.77
CA VAL A 171 -22.57 -25.95 33.10
C VAL A 171 -22.08 -26.41 31.73
N GLN A 172 -22.58 -25.77 30.66
CA GLN A 172 -22.16 -26.01 29.29
C GLN A 172 -21.17 -24.93 28.82
N GLU A 173 -19.96 -25.33 28.45
CA GLU A 173 -18.89 -24.44 27.99
C GLU A 173 -18.45 -24.76 26.55
N GLU A 174 -17.73 -23.83 25.93
CA GLU A 174 -17.17 -24.00 24.59
C GLU A 174 -16.18 -25.19 24.50
N SER A 175 -15.44 -25.45 25.58
CA SER A 175 -14.56 -26.63 25.70
C SER A 175 -15.32 -27.96 25.59
N ASN A 176 -16.62 -27.99 25.93
CA ASN A 176 -17.47 -29.17 25.74
C ASN A 176 -17.70 -29.44 24.25
N MET A 177 -17.79 -28.41 23.42
CA MET A 177 -18.05 -28.58 21.97
C MET A 177 -16.85 -29.21 21.26
N GLU A 178 -15.64 -28.79 21.61
CA GLU A 178 -14.41 -29.37 21.07
C GLU A 178 -14.27 -30.85 21.46
N ALA A 179 -14.53 -31.19 22.73
CA ALA A 179 -14.49 -32.57 23.20
C ALA A 179 -15.52 -33.47 22.47
N LEU A 180 -16.76 -33.00 22.34
CA LEU A 180 -17.81 -33.73 21.61
C LEU A 180 -17.47 -33.91 20.13
N ALA A 181 -16.85 -32.91 19.50
CA ALA A 181 -16.37 -33.01 18.13
C ALA A 181 -15.19 -33.98 18.00
N ALA A 182 -14.27 -34.02 18.96
CA ALA A 182 -13.18 -34.98 19.00
C ALA A 182 -13.69 -36.41 19.14
N ASP A 183 -14.66 -36.63 20.03
CA ASP A 183 -15.33 -37.92 20.20
C ASP A 183 -15.99 -38.36 18.88
N PHE A 184 -16.75 -37.46 18.25
CA PHE A 184 -17.37 -37.71 16.95
C PHE A 184 -16.34 -38.03 15.85
N PHE A 185 -15.22 -37.29 15.79
CA PHE A 185 -14.12 -37.50 14.84
C PHE A 185 -13.40 -38.85 15.02
N ASN A 186 -13.46 -39.42 16.22
CA ASN A 186 -12.83 -40.70 16.54
C ASN A 186 -13.75 -41.91 16.34
N ARG A 187 -15.03 -41.69 16.03
CA ARG A 187 -15.96 -42.79 15.70
C ARG A 187 -15.57 -43.46 14.38
N THR A 188 -15.86 -44.76 14.30
CA THR A 188 -15.64 -45.57 13.09
C THR A 188 -16.90 -45.66 12.22
N GLU A 189 -18.08 -45.58 12.84
CA GLU A 189 -19.38 -45.73 12.18
C GLU A 189 -20.36 -44.68 12.71
N LEU A 190 -21.21 -44.15 11.82
CA LEU A 190 -22.24 -43.18 12.12
C LEU A 190 -23.62 -43.71 11.68
N GLY A 191 -24.66 -43.43 12.46
CA GLY A 191 -26.03 -43.79 12.08
C GLY A 191 -26.61 -42.81 11.06
N TYR A 192 -27.26 -43.30 10.01
CA TYR A 192 -28.04 -42.44 9.11
C TYR A 192 -29.18 -41.76 9.87
N LYS A 193 -29.32 -40.44 9.69
CA LYS A 193 -30.22 -39.56 10.46
C LYS A 193 -29.96 -39.53 11.97
N GLU A 194 -28.78 -39.97 12.42
CA GLU A 194 -28.35 -39.70 13.80
C GLU A 194 -28.22 -38.19 14.00
N LYS A 195 -28.77 -37.67 15.10
CA LYS A 195 -28.72 -36.25 15.43
C LYS A 195 -27.49 -35.94 16.27
N LEU A 196 -26.72 -34.93 15.85
CA LEU A 196 -25.56 -34.45 16.62
C LEU A 196 -25.99 -33.88 17.97
N THR A 197 -25.17 -34.11 18.98
CA THR A 197 -25.31 -33.58 20.35
C THR A 197 -24.61 -32.23 20.54
N PHE A 198 -23.93 -31.71 19.51
CA PHE A 198 -23.20 -30.46 19.54
C PHE A 198 -23.53 -29.57 18.34
N THR A 199 -23.11 -28.32 18.41
CA THR A 199 -23.37 -27.30 17.38
C THR A 199 -22.07 -26.73 16.83
N GLU A 200 -22.17 -25.88 15.81
CA GLU A 200 -21.06 -25.04 15.40
C GLU A 200 -20.58 -24.18 16.59
N SER A 201 -19.28 -23.94 16.66
CA SER A 201 -18.57 -23.21 17.72
C SER A 201 -17.23 -22.71 17.19
N THR A 202 -16.38 -22.07 18.01
CA THR A 202 -15.03 -21.68 17.56
C THR A 202 -14.23 -22.87 17.04
N HIS A 203 -14.46 -24.07 17.58
CA HIS A 203 -13.74 -25.30 17.23
C HIS A 203 -14.49 -26.21 16.24
N VAL A 204 -15.71 -25.88 15.84
CA VAL A 204 -16.55 -26.76 15.01
C VAL A 204 -17.22 -25.98 13.89
N GLU A 205 -17.04 -26.44 12.66
CA GLU A 205 -17.77 -25.99 11.47
C GLU A 205 -18.52 -27.16 10.84
N ILE A 206 -19.78 -26.93 10.45
CA ILE A 206 -20.61 -27.92 9.79
C ILE A 206 -21.03 -27.39 8.41
N LYS A 207 -20.93 -28.25 7.39
CA LYS A 207 -21.37 -27.92 6.04
C LYS A 207 -22.24 -29.02 5.43
N ASN A 208 -23.28 -28.56 4.75
CA ASN A 208 -24.13 -29.38 3.91
C ASN A 208 -23.84 -29.07 2.44
N PHE A 209 -23.33 -30.03 1.68
CA PHE A 209 -23.11 -29.89 0.24
C PHE A 209 -23.82 -30.99 -0.53
N SER A 210 -24.39 -30.63 -1.69
CA SER A 210 -24.87 -31.64 -2.63
C SER A 210 -23.70 -32.42 -3.23
N THR A 211 -23.93 -33.70 -3.50
CA THR A 211 -22.94 -34.64 -4.02
C THR A 211 -22.28 -34.18 -5.32
N GLU A 212 -23.05 -33.61 -6.26
CA GLU A 212 -22.59 -33.29 -7.62
C GLU A 212 -21.45 -32.27 -7.71
N LYS A 213 -21.28 -31.40 -6.71
CA LYS A 213 -20.22 -30.37 -6.68
C LYS A 213 -19.36 -30.43 -5.42
N LEU A 214 -19.37 -31.56 -4.71
CA LEU A 214 -18.71 -31.69 -3.42
C LEU A 214 -17.20 -31.39 -3.50
N LEU A 215 -16.49 -31.99 -4.46
CA LEU A 215 -15.04 -31.78 -4.62
C LEU A 215 -14.71 -30.32 -4.91
N GLN A 216 -15.47 -29.68 -5.79
CA GLN A 216 -15.30 -28.26 -6.11
C GLN A 216 -15.53 -27.39 -4.86
N ARG A 217 -16.65 -27.60 -4.16
CA ARG A 217 -17.02 -26.82 -2.96
C ARG A 217 -16.01 -26.99 -1.84
N ILE A 218 -15.55 -28.21 -1.56
CA ILE A 218 -14.49 -28.46 -0.58
C ILE A 218 -13.23 -27.68 -0.97
N THR A 219 -12.82 -27.76 -2.24
CA THR A 219 -11.65 -27.02 -2.74
C THR A 219 -11.77 -25.51 -2.52
N GLU A 220 -12.97 -24.95 -2.73
CA GLU A 220 -13.24 -23.51 -2.57
C GLU A 220 -13.22 -23.06 -1.09
N ILE A 221 -13.77 -23.85 -0.17
CA ILE A 221 -13.90 -23.45 1.24
C ILE A 221 -12.68 -23.80 2.10
N LEU A 222 -11.91 -24.82 1.72
CA LEU A 222 -10.86 -25.40 2.57
C LEU A 222 -9.79 -24.37 2.98
N PRO A 223 -9.25 -23.51 2.08
CA PRO A 223 -8.24 -22.53 2.46
C PRO A 223 -8.70 -21.58 3.57
N GLN A 224 -9.96 -21.14 3.50
CA GLN A 224 -10.56 -20.24 4.49
C GLN A 224 -10.65 -20.92 5.86
N TYR A 225 -11.18 -22.13 5.93
CA TYR A 225 -11.38 -22.81 7.22
C TYR A 225 -10.07 -23.30 7.83
N VAL A 226 -9.13 -23.77 7.01
CA VAL A 226 -7.80 -24.18 7.50
C VAL A 226 -7.05 -22.97 8.06
N SER A 227 -7.04 -21.83 7.35
CA SER A 227 -6.48 -20.58 7.87
C SER A 227 -7.19 -20.17 9.17
N ALA A 228 -8.52 -20.22 9.22
CA ALA A 228 -9.30 -19.83 10.39
C ALA A 228 -8.98 -20.65 11.64
N PHE A 229 -8.98 -21.99 11.53
CA PHE A 229 -8.69 -22.88 12.65
C PHE A 229 -7.21 -22.81 13.06
N ALA A 230 -6.30 -22.79 12.09
CA ALA A 230 -4.86 -22.72 12.36
C ALA A 230 -4.48 -21.44 13.11
N ASN A 231 -5.07 -20.28 12.74
CA ASN A 231 -4.80 -18.99 13.37
C ASN A 231 -5.53 -18.78 14.70
N THR A 232 -6.43 -19.68 15.11
CA THR A 232 -7.06 -19.64 16.44
C THR A 232 -6.50 -20.75 17.33
N ASP A 233 -7.31 -21.76 17.67
CA ASP A 233 -6.98 -22.84 18.60
C ASP A 233 -7.16 -24.23 17.97
N GLY A 234 -7.21 -24.30 16.64
CA GLY A 234 -7.56 -25.53 15.93
C GLY A 234 -9.06 -25.83 15.97
N GLY A 235 -9.46 -26.90 15.29
CA GLY A 235 -10.85 -27.33 15.24
C GLY A 235 -11.16 -28.37 14.17
N TYR A 236 -12.45 -28.55 13.93
CA TYR A 236 -13.03 -29.61 13.12
C TYR A 236 -13.97 -29.05 12.07
N LEU A 237 -13.82 -29.51 10.83
CA LEU A 237 -14.75 -29.28 9.73
C LEU A 237 -15.43 -30.61 9.38
N PHE A 238 -16.76 -30.63 9.50
CA PHE A 238 -17.58 -31.78 9.11
C PHE A 238 -18.45 -31.43 7.91
N VAL A 239 -18.42 -32.28 6.88
CA VAL A 239 -19.22 -32.13 5.66
C VAL A 239 -20.06 -33.39 5.44
N GLY A 240 -21.37 -33.21 5.32
CA GLY A 240 -22.34 -34.32 5.17
C GLY A 240 -23.44 -34.34 6.23
N LEU A 241 -23.72 -33.21 6.85
CA LEU A 241 -24.79 -33.03 7.83
C LEU A 241 -25.84 -32.09 7.26
N ASN A 242 -27.13 -32.32 7.53
CA ASN A 242 -28.19 -31.40 7.11
C ASN A 242 -28.36 -30.21 8.08
N GLU A 243 -29.28 -29.31 7.75
CA GLU A 243 -29.58 -28.12 8.56
C GLU A 243 -30.13 -28.48 9.96
N ASP A 244 -30.80 -29.63 10.07
CA ASP A 244 -31.31 -30.20 11.32
C ASP A 244 -30.24 -30.92 12.17
N LYS A 245 -28.97 -30.86 11.73
CA LYS A 245 -27.80 -31.50 12.35
C LYS A 245 -27.88 -33.02 12.38
N GLU A 246 -28.53 -33.60 11.38
CA GLU A 246 -28.61 -35.03 11.17
C GLU A 246 -27.50 -35.50 10.21
N VAL A 247 -26.95 -36.68 10.47
CA VAL A 247 -25.95 -37.33 9.61
C VAL A 247 -26.63 -37.87 8.36
N ILE A 248 -26.35 -37.24 7.21
CA ILE A 248 -26.83 -37.70 5.90
C ILE A 248 -25.70 -38.37 5.11
N GLY A 249 -24.51 -37.79 5.14
CA GLY A 249 -23.35 -38.19 4.37
C GLY A 249 -23.50 -37.94 2.87
N PHE A 250 -22.51 -38.38 2.11
CA PHE A 250 -22.53 -38.39 0.65
C PHE A 250 -22.14 -39.78 0.13
N LYS A 251 -22.78 -40.19 -0.97
CA LYS A 251 -22.42 -41.44 -1.67
C LYS A 251 -21.15 -41.22 -2.49
N ALA A 252 -20.16 -42.08 -2.30
CA ALA A 252 -18.91 -42.04 -3.03
C ALA A 252 -18.27 -43.43 -3.12
N GLU A 253 -17.60 -43.69 -4.23
CA GLU A 253 -16.71 -44.83 -4.37
C GLU A 253 -15.36 -44.55 -3.70
N LYS A 254 -14.61 -45.62 -3.38
CA LYS A 254 -13.30 -45.52 -2.73
C LYS A 254 -12.30 -44.65 -3.52
N SER A 255 -12.31 -44.74 -4.84
CA SER A 255 -11.49 -43.92 -5.75
C SER A 255 -11.74 -42.42 -5.59
N TYR A 256 -13.01 -42.04 -5.37
CA TYR A 256 -13.40 -40.65 -5.15
C TYR A 256 -12.94 -40.12 -3.78
N LEU A 257 -12.96 -40.97 -2.74
CA LEU A 257 -12.42 -40.62 -1.42
C LEU A 257 -10.92 -40.36 -1.49
N THR A 258 -10.17 -41.22 -2.19
CA THR A 258 -8.71 -41.02 -2.42
C THR A 258 -8.46 -39.70 -3.16
N LYS A 259 -9.27 -39.37 -4.17
CA LYS A 259 -9.17 -38.09 -4.87
C LYS A 259 -9.46 -36.90 -3.97
N LEU A 260 -10.45 -36.99 -3.08
CA LEU A 260 -10.75 -35.94 -2.10
C LEU A 260 -9.59 -35.73 -1.13
N GLU A 261 -9.00 -36.82 -0.63
CA GLU A 261 -7.84 -36.76 0.26
C GLU A 261 -6.63 -36.09 -0.42
N GLU A 262 -6.36 -36.43 -1.68
CA GLU A 262 -5.30 -35.80 -2.48
C GLU A 262 -5.57 -34.31 -2.69
N VAL A 263 -6.81 -33.92 -3.01
CA VAL A 263 -7.21 -32.51 -3.14
C VAL A 263 -7.04 -31.76 -1.83
N THR A 264 -7.43 -32.34 -0.70
CA THR A 264 -7.25 -31.76 0.63
C THR A 264 -5.77 -31.53 0.92
N LYS A 265 -4.92 -32.55 0.68
CA LYS A 265 -3.47 -32.44 0.86
C LYS A 265 -2.85 -31.37 -0.02
N ASN A 266 -3.19 -31.36 -1.31
CA ASN A 266 -2.67 -30.40 -2.26
C ASN A 266 -3.13 -28.96 -2.00
N SER A 267 -4.36 -28.78 -1.49
CA SER A 267 -4.90 -27.47 -1.16
C SER A 267 -4.25 -26.91 0.12
N ILE A 268 -4.14 -27.71 1.18
CA ILE A 268 -3.47 -27.30 2.43
C ILE A 268 -1.98 -27.04 2.21
N GLY A 269 -1.30 -27.89 1.43
CA GLY A 269 0.13 -27.73 1.13
C GLY A 269 0.48 -26.49 0.29
N LYS A 270 -0.51 -25.82 -0.31
CA LYS A 270 -0.33 -24.59 -1.10
C LYS A 270 -0.61 -23.32 -0.30
N LEU A 271 -1.09 -23.44 0.94
CA LEU A 271 -1.42 -22.28 1.77
C LEU A 271 -0.14 -21.53 2.15
N PRO A 272 -0.07 -20.19 1.94
CA PRO A 272 1.08 -19.42 2.39
C PRO A 272 1.15 -19.43 3.91
N VAL A 273 2.34 -19.70 4.45
CA VAL A 273 2.61 -19.68 5.89
C VAL A 273 3.77 -18.74 6.16
N HIS A 274 3.69 -18.01 7.27
CA HIS A 274 4.78 -17.18 7.75
C HIS A 274 5.15 -17.57 9.18
N HIS A 275 6.45 -17.76 9.41
CA HIS A 275 7.00 -18.16 10.70
C HIS A 275 7.79 -17.03 11.34
N PHE A 276 7.42 -16.72 12.57
CA PHE A 276 8.22 -15.93 13.50
C PHE A 276 9.08 -16.84 14.40
N CYS A 277 8.73 -18.12 14.49
CA CYS A 277 9.43 -19.13 15.29
C CYS A 277 10.60 -19.80 14.55
N VAL A 278 11.51 -20.40 15.31
CA VAL A 278 12.66 -21.14 14.78
C VAL A 278 12.28 -22.52 14.22
N GLU A 279 11.25 -23.15 14.79
CA GLU A 279 10.87 -24.55 14.49
C GLU A 279 10.36 -24.75 13.05
N LYS A 280 9.74 -23.73 12.44
CA LYS A 280 9.28 -23.73 11.04
C LYS A 280 8.47 -24.97 10.63
N GLY A 281 7.58 -25.44 11.52
CA GLY A 281 6.74 -26.61 11.27
C GLY A 281 5.65 -26.39 10.21
N THR A 282 5.10 -27.47 9.67
CA THR A 282 4.01 -27.42 8.68
C THR A 282 2.63 -27.38 9.34
N ILE A 283 1.59 -27.09 8.56
CA ILE A 283 0.20 -27.17 9.03
C ILE A 283 -0.13 -28.64 9.33
N ASN A 284 -0.41 -28.95 10.60
CA ASN A 284 -0.82 -30.29 11.02
C ASN A 284 -2.34 -30.44 10.86
N TYR A 285 -2.74 -31.52 10.20
CA TYR A 285 -4.14 -31.87 10.03
C TYR A 285 -4.34 -33.37 9.90
N LEU A 286 -5.55 -33.84 10.18
CA LEU A 286 -6.01 -35.20 9.96
C LEU A 286 -7.29 -35.18 9.15
N CYS A 287 -7.32 -35.93 8.05
CA CYS A 287 -8.49 -36.12 7.21
C CYS A 287 -9.04 -37.54 7.40
N LYS A 288 -10.34 -37.68 7.64
CA LYS A 288 -11.03 -38.96 7.77
C LYS A 288 -12.34 -38.95 6.97
N PHE A 289 -12.74 -40.14 6.54
CA PHE A 289 -14.05 -40.39 5.95
C PHE A 289 -14.81 -41.35 6.86
N LEU A 290 -15.79 -40.82 7.60
CA LEU A 290 -16.56 -41.59 8.57
C LEU A 290 -17.70 -42.29 7.84
N GLY A 291 -17.78 -43.62 7.95
CA GLY A 291 -18.82 -44.41 7.26
C GLY A 291 -20.19 -44.18 7.87
N VAL A 292 -21.20 -43.91 7.04
CA VAL A 292 -22.60 -43.72 7.44
C VAL A 292 -23.39 -44.97 7.10
N TYR A 293 -24.12 -45.52 8.08
CA TYR A 293 -24.84 -46.78 7.95
C TYR A 293 -26.34 -46.57 8.17
N ASP A 294 -27.15 -47.10 7.25
CA ASP A 294 -28.60 -47.22 7.39
C ASP A 294 -28.96 -48.71 7.54
N LYS A 295 -29.53 -49.08 8.69
CA LYS A 295 -29.90 -50.47 9.04
C LYS A 295 -28.76 -51.48 8.77
N GLY A 296 -27.54 -51.11 9.14
CA GLY A 296 -26.33 -51.94 8.98
C GLY A 296 -25.73 -51.96 7.57
N ARG A 297 -26.25 -51.17 6.63
CA ARG A 297 -25.69 -51.04 5.27
C ARG A 297 -25.01 -49.70 5.11
N LEU A 298 -23.76 -49.70 4.65
CA LEU A 298 -23.03 -48.48 4.30
C LEU A 298 -23.81 -47.72 3.21
N CYS A 299 -24.24 -46.51 3.53
CA CYS A 299 -25.05 -45.67 2.64
C CYS A 299 -24.35 -44.37 2.22
N GLY A 300 -23.24 -44.00 2.86
CA GLY A 300 -22.43 -42.85 2.49
C GLY A 300 -21.26 -42.60 3.44
N TYR A 301 -20.65 -41.42 3.30
CA TYR A 301 -19.54 -40.97 4.13
C TYR A 301 -19.74 -39.54 4.62
N VAL A 302 -19.22 -39.22 5.80
CA VAL A 302 -18.99 -37.85 6.26
C VAL A 302 -17.51 -37.52 6.08
N TYR A 303 -17.23 -36.39 5.43
CA TYR A 303 -15.86 -35.86 5.37
C TYR A 303 -15.58 -35.12 6.66
N ALA A 304 -14.52 -35.51 7.35
CA ALA A 304 -14.12 -34.95 8.63
C ALA A 304 -12.66 -34.51 8.56
N LEU A 305 -12.41 -33.24 8.83
CA LEU A 305 -11.07 -32.66 8.86
C LEU A 305 -10.80 -32.07 10.23
N ARG A 306 -9.74 -32.52 10.90
CA ARG A 306 -9.19 -31.88 12.09
C ARG A 306 -7.99 -31.04 11.69
N VAL A 307 -7.97 -29.77 12.09
CA VAL A 307 -6.83 -28.86 11.89
C VAL A 307 -6.31 -28.49 13.27
N GLU A 308 -5.00 -28.65 13.48
CA GLU A 308 -4.38 -28.25 14.74
C GLU A 308 -4.07 -26.75 14.75
N ARG A 309 -3.94 -26.19 15.97
CA ARG A 309 -3.42 -24.84 16.15
C ARG A 309 -2.04 -24.73 15.53
N PHE A 310 -1.81 -23.68 14.76
CA PHE A 310 -0.51 -23.41 14.16
C PHE A 310 0.30 -22.43 14.99
N CYS A 311 1.62 -22.61 15.01
CA CYS A 311 2.52 -21.79 15.81
C CYS A 311 2.51 -20.30 15.39
N CYS A 312 2.41 -20.00 14.09
CA CYS A 312 2.48 -18.62 13.60
C CYS A 312 1.25 -18.28 12.74
N ALA A 313 1.44 -17.76 11.53
CA ALA A 313 0.37 -17.27 10.67
C ALA A 313 0.16 -18.16 9.44
N VAL A 314 -1.09 -18.56 9.20
CA VAL A 314 -1.54 -19.30 8.01
C VAL A 314 -2.49 -18.45 7.20
N PHE A 315 -2.15 -18.18 5.95
CA PHE A 315 -3.00 -17.45 5.01
C PHE A 315 -3.84 -18.41 4.18
N ALA A 316 -5.08 -18.03 3.88
CA ALA A 316 -5.91 -18.77 2.92
C ALA A 316 -5.40 -18.64 1.47
N LYS A 317 -4.72 -17.53 1.17
CA LYS A 317 -4.08 -17.22 -0.11
C LYS A 317 -3.16 -16.00 0.09
N LYS A 318 -2.39 -15.61 -0.93
CA LYS A 318 -1.59 -14.39 -0.87
C LYS A 318 -2.46 -13.17 -0.49
N PRO A 319 -1.97 -12.25 0.37
CA PRO A 319 -2.71 -11.06 0.75
C PRO A 319 -3.10 -10.27 -0.51
N ASP A 320 -4.35 -9.81 -0.57
CA ASP A 320 -4.86 -8.97 -1.65
C ASP A 320 -4.41 -7.53 -1.38
N SER A 321 -3.12 -7.29 -1.57
CA SER A 321 -2.46 -6.00 -1.41
C SER A 321 -1.46 -5.83 -2.55
N TRP A 322 -1.43 -4.63 -3.12
CA TRP A 322 -0.78 -4.35 -4.40
C TRP A 322 0.13 -3.14 -4.29
N HIS A 323 1.18 -3.11 -5.08
CA HIS A 323 2.08 -1.98 -5.23
C HIS A 323 2.56 -1.88 -6.68
N VAL A 324 3.24 -0.79 -7.00
CA VAL A 324 3.92 -0.61 -8.29
C VAL A 324 5.41 -0.80 -8.09
N LYS A 325 5.96 -1.81 -8.75
CA LYS A 325 7.40 -2.14 -8.72
C LYS A 325 7.84 -2.59 -10.11
N ASP A 326 8.99 -2.10 -10.56
CA ASP A 326 9.55 -2.34 -11.91
C ASP A 326 8.57 -2.01 -13.04
N ASN A 327 7.91 -0.84 -12.94
CA ASN A 327 6.90 -0.38 -13.89
C ASN A 327 5.73 -1.37 -14.10
N ARG A 328 5.40 -2.17 -13.09
CA ARG A 328 4.27 -3.10 -13.13
C ARG A 328 3.50 -3.07 -11.82
N VAL A 329 2.19 -3.24 -11.92
CA VAL A 329 1.35 -3.50 -10.75
C VAL A 329 1.57 -4.95 -10.33
N LYS A 330 2.13 -5.14 -9.13
CA LYS A 330 2.45 -6.46 -8.58
C LYS A 330 1.67 -6.68 -7.28
N GLN A 331 1.28 -7.93 -7.04
CA GLN A 331 0.74 -8.34 -5.75
C GLN A 331 1.91 -8.53 -4.79
N LEU A 332 1.78 -8.04 -3.57
CA LEU A 332 2.77 -8.28 -2.53
C LEU A 332 2.78 -9.77 -2.17
N THR A 333 3.99 -10.28 -1.91
CA THR A 333 4.15 -11.56 -1.24
C THR A 333 3.71 -11.46 0.22
N GLU A 334 3.43 -12.60 0.85
CA GLU A 334 3.12 -12.64 2.28
C GLU A 334 4.27 -12.09 3.14
N LYS A 335 5.53 -12.30 2.72
CA LYS A 335 6.70 -11.80 3.42
C LYS A 335 6.82 -10.29 3.31
N GLU A 336 6.76 -9.73 2.10
CA GLU A 336 6.80 -8.28 1.89
C GLU A 336 5.65 -7.59 2.62
N TRP A 337 4.43 -8.15 2.54
CA TRP A 337 3.27 -7.60 3.20
C TRP A 337 3.40 -7.58 4.73
N ILE A 338 3.89 -8.67 5.35
CA ILE A 338 4.17 -8.69 6.79
C ILE A 338 5.24 -7.68 7.17
N GLN A 339 6.33 -7.59 6.38
CA GLN A 339 7.39 -6.60 6.62
C GLN A 339 6.80 -5.19 6.68
N PHE A 340 6.00 -4.79 5.68
CA PHE A 340 5.36 -3.48 5.69
C PHE A 340 4.35 -3.31 6.82
N MET A 341 3.64 -4.35 7.23
CA MET A 341 2.65 -4.27 8.30
C MET A 341 3.32 -4.08 9.67
N VAL A 342 4.37 -4.84 9.95
CA VAL A 342 4.96 -4.98 11.27
C VAL A 342 6.12 -4.01 11.50
N ASP A 343 6.92 -3.71 10.47
CA ASP A 343 8.01 -2.75 10.59
C ASP A 343 7.51 -1.34 10.85
N SER A 344 8.18 -0.65 11.76
CA SER A 344 7.91 0.75 12.07
C SER A 344 8.70 1.72 11.19
N GLU A 345 9.58 1.23 10.31
CA GLU A 345 10.41 2.07 9.45
C GLU A 345 10.06 1.87 7.95
N PRO A 346 9.84 2.96 7.19
CA PRO A 346 9.61 2.87 5.76
C PRO A 346 10.90 2.41 5.06
N VAL A 347 10.96 1.13 4.69
CA VAL A 347 12.06 0.60 3.86
C VAL A 347 12.03 1.31 2.50
N CYS A 348 13.05 2.12 2.26
CA CYS A 348 13.30 2.78 0.99
C CYS A 348 13.88 1.73 0.02
N GLU A 349 13.02 1.05 -0.75
CA GLU A 349 13.50 0.49 -2.01
C GLU A 349 13.64 1.66 -2.99
N GLU A 350 14.88 2.05 -3.28
CA GLU A 350 15.20 2.94 -4.39
C GLU A 350 14.58 2.39 -5.67
N LEU A 351 13.86 3.23 -6.42
CA LEU A 351 13.38 2.88 -7.75
C LEU A 351 14.57 2.43 -8.61
N PRO A 352 14.45 1.34 -9.40
CA PRO A 352 15.55 0.88 -10.22
C PRO A 352 15.92 1.95 -11.25
N SER A 353 17.17 2.41 -11.18
CA SER A 353 17.81 3.19 -12.25
C SER A 353 18.10 2.27 -13.45
N PRO A 354 17.89 2.72 -14.70
CA PRO A 354 18.35 1.96 -15.84
C PRO A 354 19.89 2.06 -15.96
N ALA A 355 20.54 0.90 -15.97
CA ALA A 355 21.89 0.60 -16.43
C ALA A 355 23.05 1.49 -15.89
N SER A 356 23.75 0.94 -14.90
CA SER A 356 25.03 1.44 -14.39
C SER A 356 26.17 1.16 -15.38
N THR A 357 26.91 2.21 -15.75
CA THR A 357 28.32 2.07 -16.19
C THR A 357 29.15 3.00 -15.32
N SER A 358 29.99 2.42 -14.46
CA SER A 358 30.83 3.13 -13.51
C SER A 358 31.97 3.87 -14.21
N SER A 359 32.19 5.14 -13.85
CA SER A 359 33.46 5.86 -14.07
C SER A 359 33.60 7.00 -13.03
N PRO A 360 34.84 7.46 -12.75
CA PRO A 360 35.23 7.86 -11.41
C PRO A 360 34.83 9.29 -11.05
N VAL A 361 34.52 9.42 -9.76
CA VAL A 361 34.21 10.64 -8.99
C VAL A 361 35.15 11.78 -9.36
N SER A 362 34.59 12.80 -10.01
CA SER A 362 35.21 14.12 -10.08
C SER A 362 34.74 14.94 -8.87
N GLN A 363 35.70 15.47 -8.12
CA GLN A 363 35.49 16.31 -6.93
C GLN A 363 34.73 17.59 -7.31
N SER A 364 33.41 17.56 -7.26
CA SER A 364 32.57 18.75 -7.21
C SER A 364 32.13 18.94 -5.76
N TYR A 365 32.32 20.13 -5.21
CA TYR A 365 31.93 20.50 -3.85
C TYR A 365 30.39 20.46 -3.70
N PRO A 366 29.80 19.52 -2.96
CA PRO A 366 28.37 19.55 -2.69
C PRO A 366 28.09 20.31 -1.39
N LEU A 367 27.03 21.13 -1.40
CA LEU A 367 26.16 21.45 -0.25
C LEU A 367 26.77 21.93 1.10
N ARG A 368 27.97 22.53 1.13
CA ARG A 368 28.50 23.10 2.41
C ARG A 368 27.66 24.26 2.99
N GLU A 369 26.83 24.92 2.19
CA GLU A 369 25.98 26.04 2.62
C GLU A 369 24.54 25.64 3.03
N TYR A 370 24.16 24.36 2.92
CA TYR A 370 22.76 23.95 3.11
C TYR A 370 22.36 23.72 4.58
N ILE A 371 23.34 23.58 5.48
CA ILE A 371 23.14 22.89 6.77
C ILE A 371 22.61 23.81 7.90
N ASN A 372 22.34 25.09 7.62
CA ASN A 372 21.84 26.03 8.62
C ASN A 372 20.32 26.33 8.57
N PHE A 373 19.51 25.50 7.93
CA PHE A 373 18.06 25.73 7.85
C PHE A 373 17.26 25.13 9.02
N LYS A 374 17.23 25.86 10.14
CA LYS A 374 15.92 26.26 10.69
C LYS A 374 15.51 27.49 9.87
N ILE A 375 14.30 27.52 9.34
CA ILE A 375 13.81 28.51 8.37
C ILE A 375 14.20 29.95 8.79
N GLN A 376 15.18 30.53 8.05
CA GLN A 376 15.87 31.85 8.13
C GLN A 376 17.13 31.97 9.01
N PRO A 377 18.25 32.60 8.54
CA PRO A 377 18.23 33.91 7.86
C PRO A 377 19.31 34.11 6.75
N LEU A 378 18.95 33.96 5.47
CA LEU A 378 19.44 34.83 4.39
C LEU A 378 18.55 34.64 3.17
N ARG A 379 17.37 35.27 3.18
CA ARG A 379 16.48 35.29 2.01
C ARG A 379 16.93 36.38 1.05
N TYR A 380 16.97 36.07 -0.25
CA TYR A 380 17.23 37.08 -1.28
C TYR A 380 15.90 37.66 -1.74
N HIS A 381 15.77 38.97 -1.59
CA HIS A 381 14.71 39.74 -2.24
C HIS A 381 15.27 40.20 -3.58
N LEU A 382 14.69 39.69 -4.67
CA LEU A 382 15.05 40.13 -6.01
C LEU A 382 14.55 41.58 -6.19
N PRO A 383 15.40 42.53 -6.63
CA PRO A 383 14.91 43.83 -7.08
C PRO A 383 13.96 43.64 -8.26
N GLY A 384 12.68 44.01 -8.09
CA GLY A 384 11.61 43.82 -9.09
C GLY A 384 10.59 42.71 -8.76
N LEU A 385 10.87 41.84 -7.78
CA LEU A 385 9.88 40.91 -7.22
C LEU A 385 9.08 41.58 -6.10
N SER A 386 7.83 41.15 -5.90
CA SER A 386 7.09 41.52 -4.70
C SER A 386 7.86 41.10 -3.44
N GLU A 387 7.94 41.95 -2.42
CA GLU A 387 8.54 41.63 -1.10
C GLU A 387 7.97 40.34 -0.46
N LYS A 388 6.82 39.88 -0.98
CA LYS A 388 6.08 38.69 -0.54
C LYS A 388 6.64 37.37 -1.08
N ILE A 389 7.56 37.39 -2.05
CA ILE A 389 8.21 36.18 -2.58
C ILE A 389 9.68 36.17 -2.17
N THR A 390 10.14 35.03 -1.67
CA THR A 390 11.50 34.89 -1.17
C THR A 390 12.28 33.83 -1.91
N CYS A 391 13.49 34.16 -2.37
CA CYS A 391 14.36 33.22 -3.08
C CYS A 391 15.43 32.66 -2.13
N ALA A 392 15.71 31.36 -2.25
CA ALA A 392 16.76 30.66 -1.51
C ALA A 392 17.42 29.58 -2.39
N PRO A 393 18.71 29.25 -2.18
CA PRO A 393 19.68 29.93 -1.32
C PRO A 393 20.14 31.29 -1.88
N LYS A 394 20.32 32.31 -1.02
CA LYS A 394 20.63 33.68 -1.49
C LYS A 394 21.94 33.80 -2.27
N THR A 395 23.00 33.10 -1.86
CA THR A 395 24.30 33.10 -2.54
C THR A 395 24.18 32.52 -3.94
N PHE A 396 23.55 31.35 -4.06
CA PHE A 396 23.28 30.69 -5.32
C PHE A 396 22.43 31.56 -6.26
N CYS A 397 21.30 32.09 -5.77
CA CYS A 397 20.44 32.98 -6.54
C CYS A 397 21.21 34.21 -7.05
N ARG A 398 21.98 34.90 -6.21
CA ARG A 398 22.75 36.09 -6.62
C ARG A 398 23.74 35.76 -7.75
N ASN A 399 24.47 34.66 -7.62
CA ASN A 399 25.44 34.25 -8.63
C ASN A 399 24.73 33.87 -9.94
N LEU A 400 23.68 33.06 -9.84
CA LEU A 400 22.90 32.59 -10.99
C LEU A 400 22.31 33.76 -11.79
N PHE A 401 21.68 34.73 -11.13
CA PHE A 401 21.09 35.89 -11.80
C PHE A 401 22.15 36.87 -12.33
N SER A 402 23.33 36.95 -11.72
CA SER A 402 24.43 37.75 -12.26
C SER A 402 25.04 37.16 -13.54
N GLN A 403 24.96 35.83 -13.70
CA GLN A 403 25.46 35.12 -14.87
C GLN A 403 24.41 35.05 -15.99
N HIS A 404 23.12 35.05 -15.64
CA HIS A 404 22.00 34.86 -16.57
C HIS A 404 20.89 35.90 -16.35
N GLU A 405 21.03 37.10 -16.93
CA GLU A 405 20.03 38.18 -16.78
C GLU A 405 18.66 37.78 -17.39
N GLY A 406 18.64 37.00 -18.48
CA GLY A 406 17.39 36.50 -19.09
C GLY A 406 16.58 35.62 -18.14
N LEU A 407 17.24 34.79 -17.32
CA LEU A 407 16.58 33.97 -16.31
C LEU A 407 15.95 34.85 -15.20
N LYS A 408 16.65 35.90 -14.79
CA LYS A 408 16.16 36.83 -13.77
C LYS A 408 14.87 37.53 -14.24
N GLN A 409 14.83 37.99 -15.49
CA GLN A 409 13.64 38.61 -16.08
C GLN A 409 12.48 37.60 -16.13
N LEU A 410 12.73 36.39 -16.63
CA LEU A 410 11.72 35.33 -16.69
C LEU A 410 11.11 35.00 -15.32
N ILE A 411 11.94 34.89 -14.29
CA ILE A 411 11.45 34.66 -12.92
C ILE A 411 10.59 35.84 -12.46
N CYS A 412 10.96 37.09 -12.73
CA CYS A 412 10.12 38.24 -12.40
C CYS A 412 8.74 38.17 -13.07
N GLU A 413 8.70 37.78 -14.34
CA GLU A 413 7.46 37.63 -15.11
C GLU A 413 6.57 36.51 -14.53
N GLU A 414 7.11 35.31 -14.32
CA GLU A 414 6.36 34.17 -13.78
C GLU A 414 5.84 34.45 -12.35
N MET A 415 6.64 35.13 -11.54
CA MET A 415 6.30 35.47 -10.16
C MET A 415 5.35 36.66 -10.01
N GLY A 416 5.13 37.45 -11.07
CA GLY A 416 4.26 38.63 -11.02
C GLY A 416 2.81 38.33 -10.61
N SER A 417 2.35 37.10 -10.86
CA SER A 417 1.01 36.62 -10.50
C SER A 417 0.94 35.86 -9.16
N VAL A 418 2.03 35.84 -8.39
CA VAL A 418 2.12 35.07 -7.14
C VAL A 418 2.00 36.03 -5.95
N ASN A 419 1.02 35.78 -5.09
CA ASN A 419 0.75 36.64 -3.94
C ASN A 419 1.82 36.53 -2.85
N LYS A 420 2.15 35.30 -2.45
CA LYS A 420 3.13 35.01 -1.38
C LYS A 420 3.71 33.62 -1.57
N GLY A 421 5.02 33.48 -1.44
CA GLY A 421 5.67 32.19 -1.62
C GLY A 421 7.18 32.17 -1.39
N SER A 422 7.73 30.98 -1.53
CA SER A 422 9.16 30.66 -1.43
C SER A 422 9.59 29.98 -2.73
N LEU A 423 10.64 30.50 -3.36
CA LEU A 423 11.26 29.93 -4.55
C LEU A 423 12.62 29.34 -4.16
N ILE A 424 12.74 28.01 -4.26
CA ILE A 424 13.88 27.26 -3.76
C ILE A 424 14.67 26.71 -4.94
N PHE A 425 15.81 27.34 -5.22
CA PHE A 425 16.72 26.98 -6.29
C PHE A 425 17.66 25.86 -5.87
N SER A 426 17.94 24.98 -6.81
CA SER A 426 19.00 24.00 -6.76
C SER A 426 19.71 23.93 -8.11
N ARG A 427 20.96 23.46 -8.09
CA ARG A 427 21.64 23.09 -9.33
C ARG A 427 20.93 21.91 -10.00
N SER A 428 20.45 20.95 -9.22
CA SER A 428 19.61 19.86 -9.69
C SER A 428 18.76 19.32 -8.55
N TRP A 429 17.44 19.51 -8.65
CA TRP A 429 16.50 18.93 -7.69
C TRP A 429 16.50 17.41 -7.78
N SER A 430 16.79 16.83 -8.95
CA SER A 430 16.92 15.38 -9.10
C SER A 430 18.05 14.81 -8.22
N LEU A 431 19.22 15.46 -8.23
CA LEU A 431 20.38 15.07 -7.42
C LEU A 431 20.10 15.22 -5.92
N ASP A 432 19.47 16.32 -5.52
CA ASP A 432 19.08 16.55 -4.12
C ASP A 432 18.08 15.50 -3.60
N LEU A 433 17.31 14.90 -4.52
CA LEU A 433 16.39 13.80 -4.25
C LEU A 433 17.04 12.42 -4.42
N GLY A 434 18.34 12.34 -4.70
CA GLY A 434 19.08 11.08 -4.86
C GLY A 434 18.87 10.38 -6.21
N LEU A 435 18.38 11.09 -7.22
CA LEU A 435 18.31 10.60 -8.60
C LEU A 435 19.63 10.89 -9.34
N GLN A 436 19.78 10.30 -10.52
CA GLN A 436 20.94 10.56 -11.40
C GLN A 436 20.97 12.03 -11.85
N GLU A 437 22.15 12.65 -11.78
CA GLU A 437 22.33 14.04 -12.22
C GLU A 437 22.22 14.13 -13.75
N ASN A 438 21.40 15.06 -14.24
CA ASN A 438 21.43 15.46 -15.65
C ASN A 438 22.28 16.73 -15.81
N HIS A 439 23.53 16.56 -16.25
CA HIS A 439 24.48 17.67 -16.42
C HIS A 439 24.07 18.71 -17.49
N LYS A 440 23.03 18.45 -18.30
CA LYS A 440 22.49 19.40 -19.28
C LYS A 440 21.53 20.42 -18.65
N VAL A 441 21.06 20.18 -17.42
CA VAL A 441 20.22 21.11 -16.65
C VAL A 441 21.08 22.24 -16.11
N LEU A 442 20.67 23.48 -16.33
CA LEU A 442 21.35 24.66 -15.78
C LEU A 442 21.06 24.77 -14.28
N CYS A 443 19.78 24.76 -13.93
CA CYS A 443 19.28 24.77 -12.56
C CYS A 443 17.79 24.38 -12.53
N ASP A 444 17.33 23.99 -11.36
CA ASP A 444 15.91 23.78 -11.07
C ASP A 444 15.45 24.76 -9.97
N ALA A 445 14.17 25.12 -9.95
CA ALA A 445 13.58 25.93 -8.90
C ALA A 445 12.20 25.40 -8.49
N LEU A 446 11.99 25.17 -7.19
CA LEU A 446 10.70 24.76 -6.64
C LEU A 446 9.98 25.96 -6.05
N LEU A 447 8.84 26.34 -6.63
CA LEU A 447 7.92 27.33 -6.07
C LEU A 447 6.95 26.66 -5.10
N ILE A 448 6.89 27.18 -3.89
CA ILE A 448 5.85 26.88 -2.90
C ILE A 448 5.14 28.21 -2.59
N SER A 449 3.86 28.32 -2.96
CA SER A 449 3.11 29.57 -2.82
C SER A 449 1.71 29.34 -2.24
N GLN A 450 1.11 30.43 -1.75
CA GLN A 450 -0.32 30.45 -1.42
C GLN A 450 -1.16 30.39 -2.70
N ASP A 451 -2.33 29.77 -2.61
CA ASP A 451 -3.38 29.73 -3.65
C ASP A 451 -3.01 29.02 -4.96
N LYS A 452 -1.81 28.43 -5.05
CA LYS A 452 -1.35 27.65 -6.21
C LYS A 452 -0.66 26.36 -5.75
N PRO A 453 -0.74 25.28 -6.53
CA PRO A 453 0.04 24.07 -6.27
C PRO A 453 1.54 24.36 -6.40
N PRO A 454 2.40 23.55 -5.77
CA PRO A 454 3.84 23.62 -5.99
C PRO A 454 4.21 23.49 -7.47
N VAL A 455 5.16 24.30 -7.92
CA VAL A 455 5.64 24.28 -9.31
C VAL A 455 7.15 24.05 -9.33
N LEU A 456 7.58 22.96 -9.98
CA LEU A 456 8.96 22.68 -10.30
C LEU A 456 9.30 23.29 -11.66
N TYR A 457 10.17 24.27 -11.65
CA TYR A 457 10.76 24.89 -12.83
C TYR A 457 12.09 24.19 -13.15
N THR A 458 12.27 23.83 -14.42
CA THR A 458 13.51 23.25 -14.94
C THR A 458 14.06 24.18 -16.03
N PHE A 459 15.30 24.63 -15.86
CA PHE A 459 15.96 25.56 -16.77
C PHE A 459 17.14 24.87 -17.44
N HIS A 460 17.26 25.01 -18.76
CA HIS A 460 18.34 24.39 -19.54
C HIS A 460 18.77 25.27 -20.72
N MET A 461 19.98 25.02 -21.24
CA MET A 461 20.58 25.79 -22.35
C MET A 461 20.78 24.96 -23.63
N VAL A 462 20.37 23.70 -23.64
CA VAL A 462 20.49 22.78 -24.78
C VAL A 462 19.10 22.28 -25.14
N GLN A 463 18.73 22.15 -26.42
CA GLN A 463 17.46 21.53 -26.77
C GLN A 463 17.55 20.01 -26.65
N ASP A 464 16.66 19.42 -25.84
CA ASP A 464 16.59 17.97 -25.63
C ASP A 464 15.16 17.58 -25.27
N GLU A 465 14.66 16.47 -25.83
CA GLU A 465 13.33 15.93 -25.49
C GLU A 465 13.35 15.22 -24.12
N GLU A 466 14.51 14.79 -23.64
CA GLU A 466 14.69 14.09 -22.35
C GLU A 466 14.33 14.95 -21.12
N PHE A 467 14.23 16.28 -21.26
CA PHE A 467 13.90 17.16 -20.12
C PHE A 467 12.48 16.97 -19.60
N LYS A 468 11.54 16.52 -20.44
CA LYS A 468 10.18 16.20 -19.98
C LYS A 468 10.20 15.05 -18.99
N ASP A 469 10.93 13.98 -19.31
CA ASP A 469 11.07 12.80 -18.46
C ASP A 469 11.83 13.13 -17.18
N TYR A 470 12.92 13.89 -17.29
CA TYR A 470 13.68 14.41 -16.15
C TYR A 470 12.79 15.18 -15.17
N SER A 471 12.04 16.18 -15.67
CA SER A 471 11.23 17.07 -14.83
C SER A 471 10.08 16.29 -14.19
N THR A 472 9.46 15.39 -14.96
CA THR A 472 8.36 14.52 -14.50
C THR A 472 8.83 13.55 -13.42
N GLN A 473 9.95 12.87 -13.62
CA GLN A 473 10.52 11.95 -12.64
C GLN A 473 10.94 12.68 -11.35
N THR A 474 11.51 13.87 -11.48
CA THR A 474 11.89 14.72 -10.35
C THR A 474 10.66 15.14 -9.54
N ALA A 475 9.60 15.59 -10.21
CA ALA A 475 8.34 15.97 -9.57
C ALA A 475 7.65 14.78 -8.86
N GLN A 476 7.59 13.61 -9.50
CA GLN A 476 7.05 12.39 -8.91
C GLN A 476 7.85 11.97 -7.67
N THR A 477 9.18 11.96 -7.76
CA THR A 477 10.06 11.59 -6.65
C THR A 477 9.94 12.57 -5.48
N LEU A 478 9.86 13.88 -5.77
CA LEU A 478 9.63 14.91 -4.76
C LEU A 478 8.33 14.67 -4.00
N LYS A 479 7.22 14.45 -4.72
CA LYS A 479 5.92 14.14 -4.12
C LYS A 479 5.99 12.89 -3.23
N GLN A 480 6.61 11.82 -3.71
CA GLN A 480 6.76 10.58 -2.96
C GLN A 480 7.57 10.79 -1.67
N LYS A 481 8.71 11.48 -1.74
CA LYS A 481 9.53 11.78 -0.57
C LYS A 481 8.81 12.69 0.43
N LEU A 482 8.08 13.70 -0.04
CA LEU A 482 7.27 14.57 0.83
C LEU A 482 6.27 13.78 1.67
N ALA A 483 5.59 12.79 1.08
CA ALA A 483 4.65 11.94 1.79
C ALA A 483 5.36 10.95 2.73
N LYS A 484 6.33 10.17 2.22
CA LYS A 484 6.94 9.04 2.94
C LYS A 484 7.95 9.45 4.01
N ILE A 485 8.82 10.42 3.69
CA ILE A 485 9.91 10.87 4.56
C ILE A 485 9.53 12.21 5.21
N GLY A 486 8.94 13.10 4.42
CA GLY A 486 8.57 14.45 4.87
C GLY A 486 7.43 14.46 5.88
N GLY A 487 6.59 13.42 5.89
CA GLY A 487 5.40 13.34 6.72
C GLY A 487 4.26 14.25 6.25
N TYR A 488 4.26 14.64 4.97
CA TYR A 488 3.18 15.46 4.42
C TYR A 488 1.91 14.64 4.21
N THR A 489 0.85 14.97 4.95
CA THR A 489 -0.40 14.18 4.98
C THR A 489 -1.55 14.80 4.19
N LYS A 490 -1.34 15.86 3.40
CA LYS A 490 -2.42 16.45 2.57
C LYS A 490 -2.27 16.04 1.11
N LYS A 491 -3.30 16.31 0.29
CA LYS A 491 -3.24 16.11 -1.16
C LYS A 491 -2.30 17.14 -1.76
N VAL A 492 -1.40 16.72 -2.63
CA VAL A 492 -0.44 17.58 -3.30
C VAL A 492 -0.11 17.01 -4.68
N CYS A 493 -0.02 17.90 -5.66
CA CYS A 493 0.58 17.64 -6.96
C CYS A 493 1.77 18.61 -7.11
N VAL A 494 2.75 18.21 -7.92
CA VAL A 494 3.87 19.08 -8.29
C VAL A 494 3.74 19.36 -9.77
N MET A 495 3.42 20.60 -10.11
CA MET A 495 3.33 21.04 -11.49
C MET A 495 4.73 21.21 -12.07
N THR A 496 4.94 20.92 -13.35
CA THR A 496 6.25 21.10 -14.00
C THR A 496 6.18 22.17 -15.08
N LYS A 497 7.22 23.00 -15.15
CA LYS A 497 7.46 23.95 -16.25
C LYS A 497 8.91 23.89 -16.71
N ILE A 498 9.12 23.81 -18.02
CA ILE A 498 10.44 23.68 -18.62
C ILE A 498 10.71 24.87 -19.52
N PHE A 499 11.84 25.53 -19.28
CA PHE A 499 12.26 26.72 -20.00
C PHE A 499 13.64 26.54 -20.63
N TYR A 500 13.71 26.88 -21.91
CA TYR A 500 14.97 27.01 -22.63
C TYR A 500 15.50 28.43 -22.52
N LEU A 501 16.77 28.53 -22.14
CA LEU A 501 17.56 29.76 -22.09
C LEU A 501 18.56 29.73 -23.24
N SER A 502 18.34 30.60 -24.22
CA SER A 502 19.31 30.78 -25.30
C SER A 502 20.60 31.46 -24.81
N PRO A 503 21.75 31.23 -25.48
CA PRO A 503 22.98 31.96 -25.20
C PRO A 503 22.82 33.48 -25.30
N GLU A 504 21.91 33.96 -26.15
CA GLU A 504 21.59 35.39 -26.32
C GLU A 504 20.68 35.96 -25.22
N GLY A 505 20.33 35.15 -24.22
CA GLY A 505 19.50 35.56 -23.08
C GLY A 505 18.00 35.59 -23.34
N LYS A 506 17.54 35.16 -24.53
CA LYS A 506 16.10 34.95 -24.80
C LYS A 506 15.60 33.69 -24.10
N THR A 507 14.39 33.76 -23.56
CA THR A 507 13.72 32.67 -22.86
C THR A 507 12.50 32.18 -23.63
N SER A 508 12.29 30.86 -23.68
CA SER A 508 11.07 30.28 -24.24
C SER A 508 10.55 29.14 -23.37
N CYS A 509 9.27 29.17 -23.02
CA CYS A 509 8.59 28.05 -22.37
C CYS A 509 8.43 26.91 -23.38
N GLN A 510 9.04 25.76 -23.11
CA GLN A 510 8.92 24.57 -23.96
C GLN A 510 7.82 23.64 -23.46
N TYR A 511 7.57 23.63 -22.15
CA TYR A 511 6.58 22.77 -21.54
C TYR A 511 5.95 23.46 -20.33
N ASP A 512 4.62 23.54 -20.30
CA ASP A 512 3.86 23.97 -19.12
C ASP A 512 2.76 22.96 -18.83
N LEU A 513 2.92 22.22 -17.73
CA LEU A 513 1.95 21.21 -17.33
C LEU A 513 0.58 21.81 -17.01
N ASN A 514 0.52 23.03 -16.48
CA ASN A 514 -0.75 23.69 -16.14
C ASN A 514 -1.64 23.91 -17.35
N SER A 515 -1.05 23.98 -18.55
CA SER A 515 -1.79 24.13 -19.81
C SER A 515 -2.35 22.82 -20.36
N GLN A 516 -1.86 21.68 -19.88
CA GLN A 516 -2.12 20.36 -20.48
C GLN A 516 -3.03 19.47 -19.61
N VAL A 517 -2.98 19.62 -18.29
CA VAL A 517 -3.74 18.78 -17.37
C VAL A 517 -4.46 19.60 -16.32
N ILE A 518 -5.54 19.02 -15.80
CA ILE A 518 -6.36 19.61 -14.73
C ILE A 518 -6.36 18.64 -13.56
N TYR A 519 -6.08 19.14 -12.37
CA TYR A 519 -6.26 18.38 -11.13
C TYR A 519 -7.63 18.68 -10.50
N PRO A 520 -8.11 17.87 -9.55
CA PRO A 520 -9.27 18.22 -8.74
C PRO A 520 -9.02 19.51 -7.95
N GLU A 521 -10.08 20.25 -7.65
CA GLU A 521 -10.03 21.53 -6.93
C GLU A 521 -9.28 21.43 -5.59
N SER A 522 -9.39 20.28 -4.92
CA SER A 522 -8.68 19.92 -3.67
C SER A 522 -7.15 20.04 -3.75
N TYR A 523 -6.56 20.03 -4.94
CA TYR A 523 -5.11 20.16 -5.16
C TYR A 523 -4.66 21.62 -5.35
N TYR A 524 -5.57 22.55 -5.64
CA TYR A 524 -5.24 23.97 -5.87
C TYR A 524 -5.36 24.82 -4.60
N TRP A 525 -6.08 24.36 -3.58
CA TRP A 525 -6.26 25.09 -2.33
C TRP A 525 -5.04 25.01 -1.40
N THR A 526 -4.03 25.83 -1.68
CA THR A 526 -2.88 26.01 -0.78
C THR A 526 -3.11 27.18 0.18
N THR A 527 -3.56 26.88 1.39
CA THR A 527 -3.63 27.83 2.51
C THR A 527 -2.23 28.20 3.05
N ALA A 528 -2.15 29.26 3.86
CA ALA A 528 -0.93 29.61 4.58
C ALA A 528 -0.42 28.48 5.49
N GLN A 529 -1.31 27.66 6.04
CA GLN A 529 -0.94 26.55 6.91
C GLN A 529 -0.39 25.38 6.10
N THR A 530 -1.07 24.98 5.03
CA THR A 530 -0.60 23.90 4.14
C THR A 530 0.72 24.23 3.47
N MET A 531 0.96 25.50 3.17
CA MET A 531 2.26 26.00 2.70
C MET A 531 3.37 25.74 3.74
N LYS A 532 3.14 26.09 5.01
CA LYS A 532 4.09 25.83 6.11
C LYS A 532 4.31 24.34 6.35
N ASP A 533 3.25 23.54 6.27
CA ASP A 533 3.33 22.09 6.42
C ASP A 533 4.17 21.47 5.29
N LEU A 534 4.05 21.99 4.07
CA LEU A 534 4.86 21.57 2.93
C LEU A 534 6.32 21.98 3.08
N GLU A 535 6.61 23.23 3.47
CA GLU A 535 7.97 23.68 3.76
C GLU A 535 8.62 22.86 4.89
N LYS A 536 7.86 22.52 5.93
CA LYS A 536 8.30 21.65 7.02
C LYS A 536 8.60 20.24 6.51
N ALA A 537 7.70 19.64 5.73
CA ALA A 537 7.93 18.33 5.14
C ALA A 537 9.17 18.32 4.25
N LEU A 538 9.37 19.38 3.45
CA LEU A 538 10.55 19.53 2.59
C LEU A 538 11.85 19.56 3.39
N SER A 539 11.88 20.28 4.52
CA SER A 539 13.05 20.31 5.40
C SER A 539 13.43 18.95 6.03
N ASN A 540 12.48 18.00 6.06
CA ASN A 540 12.75 16.65 6.55
C ASN A 540 13.35 15.74 5.46
N ILE A 541 13.13 16.02 4.18
CA ILE A 541 13.59 15.14 3.08
C ILE A 541 14.97 15.48 2.55
N LEU A 542 15.42 16.72 2.75
CA LEU A 542 16.71 17.20 2.25
C LEU A 542 17.85 16.68 3.16
N PRO A 543 18.96 16.21 2.58
CA PRO A 543 20.01 15.51 3.33
C PRO A 543 20.62 16.35 4.47
N LYS A 544 20.67 15.77 5.68
CA LYS A 544 21.31 16.33 6.89
C LYS A 544 22.77 15.89 7.03
N GLU A 545 23.62 16.06 6.04
CA GLU A 545 25.04 15.72 6.20
C GLU A 545 25.88 16.88 6.75
N ASN A 546 25.82 17.05 8.08
CA ASN A 546 27.00 17.17 8.95
C ASN A 546 26.64 16.93 10.43
N GLN A 547 26.00 15.80 10.77
CA GLN A 547 26.06 15.32 12.16
C GLN A 547 27.39 14.63 12.52
N ILE A 548 28.31 14.43 11.57
CA ILE A 548 29.68 13.94 11.86
C ILE A 548 30.68 15.11 12.06
N PHE A 549 30.42 16.29 11.51
CA PHE A 549 31.35 17.44 11.64
C PHE A 549 31.25 18.16 12.98
N LEU A 550 30.10 18.11 13.67
CA LEU A 550 29.97 18.66 15.02
C LEU A 550 30.76 17.82 16.04
N PHE A 551 30.81 16.50 15.90
CA PHE A 551 31.64 15.64 16.75
C PHE A 551 33.13 15.86 16.49
N VAL A 552 33.57 15.99 15.23
CA VAL A 552 34.99 16.23 14.88
C VAL A 552 35.44 17.66 15.24
N CYS A 553 34.57 18.66 15.12
CA CYS A 553 34.89 20.03 15.57
C CYS A 553 34.89 20.17 17.09
N LEU A 554 33.97 19.52 17.83
CA LEU A 554 34.02 19.46 19.29
C LEU A 554 35.26 18.69 19.79
N PHE A 555 35.66 17.60 19.12
CA PHE A 555 36.89 16.87 19.47
C PHE A 555 38.16 17.69 19.20
N ARG A 556 38.21 18.44 18.07
CA ARG A 556 39.32 19.36 17.79
C ARG A 556 39.35 20.57 18.71
N PHE A 557 38.19 21.10 19.13
CA PHE A 557 38.12 22.20 20.10
C PHE A 557 38.56 21.75 21.50
N CYS A 558 38.15 20.55 21.94
CA CYS A 558 38.64 19.95 23.19
C CYS A 558 40.15 19.67 23.15
N LEU A 559 40.70 19.18 22.03
CA LEU A 559 42.15 18.99 21.87
C LEU A 559 42.92 20.32 21.86
N PHE A 560 42.37 21.38 21.25
CA PHE A 560 43.00 22.70 21.22
C PHE A 560 42.98 23.37 22.60
N VAL A 561 41.88 23.25 23.36
CA VAL A 561 41.78 23.75 24.74
C VAL A 561 42.68 22.95 25.69
N CYS A 562 42.75 21.63 25.56
CA CYS A 562 43.70 20.81 26.33
C CYS A 562 45.17 21.16 26.00
N TRP A 563 45.49 21.45 24.73
CA TRP A 563 46.85 21.87 24.36
C TRP A 563 47.18 23.29 24.88
N PHE A 564 46.23 24.23 24.83
CA PHE A 564 46.39 25.58 25.37
C PHE A 564 46.57 25.60 26.90
N VAL A 565 45.81 24.76 27.61
CA VAL A 565 45.91 24.63 29.08
C VAL A 565 47.24 23.95 29.47
N CYS A 566 47.71 22.96 28.72
CA CYS A 566 49.03 22.33 28.96
C CYS A 566 50.23 23.22 28.59
N PHE A 567 50.07 24.18 27.67
CA PHE A 567 51.17 25.09 27.29
C PHE A 567 51.36 26.26 28.28
N PHE A 568 50.31 26.65 29.01
CA PHE A 568 50.39 27.69 30.06
C PHE A 568 50.65 27.15 31.48
N LEU A 569 50.63 25.82 31.66
CA LEU A 569 50.96 25.13 32.92
C LEU A 569 52.39 24.55 32.94
N ARG A 570 53.29 25.07 32.10
CA ARG A 570 54.69 24.65 32.05
C ARG A 570 55.65 25.80 32.33
#